data_AF-A0A0Q8W676-F1
#
_entry.id   AF-A0A0Q8W676-F1
#
_cell.length_a   1.000
_cell.length_b   1.000
_cell.length_c   1.000
_cell.angle_alpha   90.00
_cell.angle_beta   90.00
_cell.angle_gamma   90.00
#
_symmetry.space_group_name_H-M   'P 1'
#
loop_
_entity.id
_entity.type
_entity.pdbx_description
1 polymer ?
#
loop_
_entity_poly.entity_id
_entity_poly.type
_entity_poly.pdbx_seq_one_letter_code
_entity_poly.pdbx_strand_id
1 'polypeptide(L)'
;MVQRDDIRSATITDDPWIWIRGIRRRGTEIPLVVAVGVWKYHGGTDFVIMKGKRSAVVLELAAGEFTRVILSTNHAGELIDRLKIIAAPDPAAD
;
A
#
# COMPACT_ATOMS: atom_id res chain seq x y z
N MET A 1 -9.32 -10.54 5.28
CA MET A 1 -8.93 -11.10 3.96
C MET A 1 -9.14 -9.99 2.94
N VAL A 2 -8.19 -9.79 2.04
CA VAL A 2 -8.31 -8.78 0.95
C VAL A 2 -8.70 -9.54 -0.32
N GLN A 3 -9.82 -9.17 -0.95
CA GLN A 3 -10.20 -9.74 -2.23
C GLN A 3 -9.48 -9.01 -3.36
N ARG A 4 -9.11 -9.76 -4.41
CA ARG A 4 -8.47 -9.17 -5.59
C ARG A 4 -9.36 -8.11 -6.24
N ASP A 5 -10.65 -8.40 -6.35
CA ASP A 5 -11.62 -7.55 -7.05
C ASP A 5 -11.87 -6.22 -6.32
N ASP A 6 -11.47 -6.13 -5.04
CA ASP A 6 -11.54 -4.89 -4.27
C ASP A 6 -10.34 -3.97 -4.54
N ILE A 7 -9.28 -4.41 -5.21
CA ILE A 7 -8.10 -3.58 -5.45
C ILE A 7 -8.40 -2.61 -6.60
N ARG A 8 -8.47 -1.31 -6.29
CA ARG A 8 -8.78 -0.25 -7.26
C ARG A 8 -7.57 0.20 -8.05
N SER A 9 -6.42 0.28 -7.39
CA SER A 9 -5.20 0.81 -7.96
C SER A 9 -3.99 0.18 -7.27
N ALA A 10 -2.86 0.19 -7.99
CA ALA A 10 -1.57 -0.25 -7.48
C ALA A 10 -0.49 0.74 -7.93
N THR A 11 0.21 1.33 -6.97
CA THR A 11 1.27 2.32 -7.22
C THR A 11 2.61 1.80 -6.70
N ILE A 12 3.65 1.81 -7.53
CA ILE A 12 5.02 1.53 -7.09
C ILE A 12 5.62 2.81 -6.49
N THR A 13 6.34 2.67 -5.38
CA THR A 13 7.09 3.77 -4.77
C THR A 13 8.44 3.29 -4.28
N ASP A 14 9.47 4.12 -4.45
CA ASP A 14 10.82 3.86 -3.92
C ASP A 14 11.04 4.43 -2.52
N ASP A 15 10.12 5.28 -2.04
CA ASP A 15 10.14 5.81 -0.68
C ASP A 15 8.82 5.52 0.03
N PRO A 16 8.64 4.32 0.58
CA PRO A 16 7.35 3.91 1.12
C PRO A 16 7.05 4.53 2.50
N TRP A 17 8.04 5.11 3.18
CA TRP A 17 7.85 5.69 4.52
C TRP A 17 6.96 6.93 4.50
N ILE A 18 7.00 7.72 3.42
CA ILE A 18 6.14 8.91 3.26
C ILE A 18 4.65 8.55 3.14
N TRP A 19 4.34 7.29 2.83
CA TRP A 19 2.96 6.82 2.68
C TRP A 19 2.32 6.45 4.02
N ILE A 20 3.11 6.22 5.08
CA ILE A 20 2.56 6.00 6.42
C ILE A 20 1.91 7.29 6.90
N ARG A 21 0.65 7.18 7.34
CA ARG A 21 -0.09 8.29 7.95
C ARG A 21 -0.89 7.83 9.16
N GLY A 22 -1.27 8.80 9.98
CA GLY A 22 -2.08 8.54 11.17
C GLY A 22 -1.28 7.88 12.29
N ILE A 23 -1.99 7.17 13.17
CA ILE A 23 -1.46 6.64 14.42
C ILE A 23 -1.47 5.11 14.36
N ARG A 24 -0.32 4.50 14.66
CA ARG A 24 -0.19 3.04 14.79
C ARG A 24 -1.10 2.53 15.90
N ARG A 25 -1.98 1.56 15.59
CA ARG A 25 -2.92 0.94 16.54
C ARG A 25 -2.46 -0.42 17.01
N ARG A 26 -2.02 -1.27 16.08
CA ARG A 26 -1.52 -2.63 16.34
C ARG A 26 -0.31 -2.87 15.45
N GLY A 27 0.73 -3.53 15.98
CA GLY A 27 1.91 -3.89 15.21
C GLY A 27 3.21 -3.29 15.73
N THR A 28 4.28 -3.48 14.97
CA THR A 28 5.66 -3.14 15.33
C THR A 28 6.21 -2.09 14.40
N GLU A 29 6.95 -1.15 14.96
CA GLU A 29 7.65 -0.12 14.20
C GLU A 29 9.04 0.10 14.80
N ILE A 30 10.04 -0.03 13.96
CA ILE A 30 11.41 0.45 14.19
C ILE A 30 11.68 1.36 12.99
N PRO A 31 11.76 2.70 13.20
CA PRO A 31 11.90 3.66 12.12
C PRO A 31 13.02 3.28 11.14
N LEU A 32 12.71 3.37 9.84
CA LEU A 32 13.61 3.03 8.72
C LEU A 32 14.09 1.57 8.65
N VAL A 33 13.68 0.71 9.58
CA VAL A 33 14.06 -0.71 9.64
C VAL A 33 12.87 -1.60 9.29
N VAL A 34 11.76 -1.45 10.01
CA VAL A 34 10.55 -2.26 9.80
C VAL A 34 9.32 -1.51 10.30
N ALA A 35 8.22 -1.61 9.57
CA ALA A 35 6.90 -1.20 10.02
C ALA A 35 5.90 -2.28 9.59
N VAL A 36 5.29 -2.97 10.54
CA VAL A 36 4.32 -4.04 10.27
C VAL A 36 3.11 -3.85 11.17
N GLY A 37 1.92 -3.70 10.58
CA GLY A 37 0.67 -3.62 11.32
C GLY A 37 -0.33 -2.61 10.76
N VAL A 38 -1.12 -2.04 11.67
CA VAL A 38 -2.34 -1.29 11.38
C VAL A 38 -2.17 0.17 11.80
N TRP A 39 -2.38 1.09 10.86
CA TRP A 39 -2.35 2.54 11.07
C TRP A 39 -3.72 3.14 10.85
N LYS A 40 -4.25 3.84 11.86
CA LYS A 40 -5.56 4.49 11.78
C LYS A 40 -5.39 5.98 11.54
N TYR A 41 -6.14 6.51 10.58
CA TYR A 41 -6.26 7.94 10.32
C TYR A 41 -7.74 8.34 10.26
N HIS A 42 -8.06 9.61 10.01
CA HIS A 42 -9.43 10.11 10.06
C HIS A 42 -10.38 9.39 9.06
N GLY A 43 -9.88 9.05 7.86
CA GLY A 43 -10.68 8.49 6.78
C GLY A 43 -10.60 6.97 6.62
N GLY A 44 -9.99 6.24 7.56
CA GLY A 44 -9.87 4.80 7.46
C GLY A 44 -8.64 4.22 8.16
N THR A 45 -8.27 3.03 7.72
CA THR A 45 -7.18 2.25 8.30
C THR A 45 -6.30 1.70 7.19
N ASP A 46 -4.99 1.84 7.32
CA ASP A 46 -4.02 1.25 6.41
C ASP A 46 -3.36 0.03 7.07
N PHE A 47 -3.08 -1.00 6.27
CA PHE A 47 -2.22 -2.10 6.67
C PHE A 47 -0.84 -1.94 6.03
N VAL A 48 0.19 -1.93 6.86
CA VAL A 48 1.57 -1.61 6.46
C VAL A 48 2.43 -2.84 6.70
N ILE A 49 3.21 -3.24 5.69
CA ILE A 49 4.30 -4.21 5.78
C ILE A 49 5.49 -3.64 5.02
N MET A 50 6.42 -3.03 5.75
CA MET A 50 7.59 -2.39 5.17
C MET A 50 8.86 -2.89 5.83
N LYS A 51 9.91 -3.05 5.03
CA LYS A 51 11.24 -3.43 5.47
C LYS A 51 12.30 -2.57 4.79
N GLY A 52 13.07 -1.84 5.61
CA GLY A 52 14.17 -1.00 5.16
C GLY A 52 13.71 0.09 4.19
N LYS A 53 14.50 0.30 3.15
CA LYS A 53 14.25 1.26 2.05
C LYS A 53 13.90 0.57 0.73
N ARG A 54 13.33 -0.63 0.79
CA ARG A 54 12.92 -1.36 -0.43
C ARG A 54 11.75 -0.65 -1.07
N SER A 55 11.68 -0.68 -2.40
CA SER A 55 10.48 -0.26 -3.12
C SER A 55 9.26 -1.03 -2.61
N ALA A 56 8.11 -0.38 -2.68
CA ALA A 56 6.85 -0.94 -2.22
C ALA A 56 5.77 -0.76 -3.28
N VAL A 57 4.72 -1.56 -3.12
CA VAL A 57 3.45 -1.36 -3.80
C VAL A 57 2.44 -0.86 -2.79
N VAL A 58 1.75 0.22 -3.15
CA VAL A 58 0.60 0.76 -2.43
C VAL A 58 -0.64 0.32 -3.18
N LEU A 59 -1.45 -0.52 -2.55
CA LEU A 59 -2.72 -0.98 -3.06
C LEU A 59 -3.84 -0.19 -2.41
N GLU A 60 -4.69 0.47 -3.19
CA GLU A 60 -5.91 1.10 -2.69
C GLU A 60 -7.08 0.13 -2.83
N LEU A 61 -7.87 -0.01 -1.76
CA LEU A 61 -8.97 -0.96 -1.69
C LEU A 61 -10.34 -0.27 -1.73
N ALA A 62 -11.29 -0.92 -2.39
CA ALA A 62 -12.66 -0.47 -2.51
C ALA A 62 -13.55 -0.87 -1.33
N ALA A 63 -13.19 -1.97 -0.68
CA ALA A 63 -13.95 -2.59 0.39
C ALA A 63 -13.02 -3.33 1.37
N GLY A 64 -13.60 -3.77 2.48
CA GLY A 64 -12.89 -4.44 3.56
C GLY A 64 -12.44 -3.52 4.69
N GLU A 65 -11.62 -4.06 5.59
CA GLU A 65 -11.17 -3.36 6.80
C GLU A 65 -10.17 -2.24 6.51
N PHE A 66 -9.37 -2.41 5.46
CA PHE A 66 -8.28 -1.50 5.13
C PHE A 66 -8.62 -0.68 3.90
N THR A 67 -8.27 0.60 3.95
CA THR A 67 -8.32 1.50 2.80
C THR A 67 -7.11 1.31 1.89
N ARG A 68 -5.94 1.01 2.48
CA ARG A 68 -4.73 0.68 1.72
C ARG A 68 -3.97 -0.48 2.32
N VAL A 69 -3.28 -1.22 1.45
CA VAL A 69 -2.20 -2.13 1.84
C VAL A 69 -0.90 -1.58 1.26
N ILE A 70 0.08 -1.32 2.12
CA ILE A 70 1.41 -0.85 1.71
C ILE A 70 2.39 -1.99 1.97
N LEU A 71 2.99 -2.55 0.91
CA LEU A 71 3.86 -3.71 1.00
C LEU A 71 5.20 -3.47 0.29
N SER A 72 6.30 -3.47 1.05
CA SER A 72 7.64 -3.49 0.47
C SER A 72 7.93 -4.84 -0.19
N THR A 73 8.46 -4.84 -1.41
CA THR A 73 8.77 -6.06 -2.18
C THR A 73 9.89 -5.80 -3.19
N ASN A 74 10.69 -6.83 -3.47
CA ASN A 74 11.69 -6.77 -4.55
C ASN A 74 11.06 -7.06 -5.93
N HIS A 75 9.77 -7.41 -5.97
CA HIS A 75 9.05 -7.87 -7.17
C HIS A 75 7.88 -6.92 -7.50
N ALA A 76 8.05 -5.61 -7.33
CA ALA A 76 6.95 -4.65 -7.47
C ALA A 76 6.32 -4.66 -8.88
N GLY A 77 7.16 -4.64 -9.92
CA GLY A 77 6.69 -4.72 -11.31
C GLY A 77 5.95 -6.02 -11.60
N GLU A 78 6.56 -7.16 -11.27
CA GLU A 78 5.93 -8.48 -11.45
C GLU A 78 4.61 -8.61 -10.68
N LEU A 79 4.53 -8.06 -9.46
CA LEU A 79 3.29 -8.04 -8.67
C LEU A 79 2.18 -7.30 -9.41
N ILE A 80 2.45 -6.11 -9.95
CA ILE A 80 1.46 -5.34 -10.71
C ILE A 80 1.05 -6.09 -11.99
N ASP A 81 2.00 -6.66 -12.71
CA ASP A 81 1.74 -7.45 -13.93
C ASP A 81 0.82 -8.65 -13.65
N ARG A 82 0.95 -9.27 -12.48
CA ARG A 82 0.07 -10.39 -12.04
C ARG A 82 -1.29 -9.89 -11.58
N LEU A 83 -1.35 -8.70 -10.99
CA LEU A 83 -2.60 -8.07 -10.56
C LEU A 83 -3.44 -7.60 -11.75
N LYS A 84 -2.85 -7.29 -12.91
CA LYS A 84 -3.53 -6.85 -14.15
C LYS A 84 -4.68 -5.87 -13.88
N ILE A 85 -4.40 -4.85 -13.07
CA ILE A 85 -5.29 -3.71 -12.90
C ILE A 85 -5.04 -2.82 -14.11
N ILE A 86 -6.05 -2.62 -14.95
CA ILE A 86 -5.99 -1.60 -16.00
C ILE A 86 -5.79 -0.27 -15.27
N ALA A 87 -4.60 0.34 -15.39
CA ALA A 87 -4.39 1.69 -14.90
C ALA A 87 -5.44 2.58 -15.57
N ALA A 88 -6.29 3.23 -14.77
CA ALA A 88 -7.19 4.23 -15.32
C ALA A 88 -6.34 5.31 -16.03
N PRO A 89 -6.70 5.71 -17.25
CA PRO A 89 -5.96 6.75 -17.97
C PRO A 89 -6.01 8.05 -17.18
N ASP A 90 -4.88 8.76 -17.17
CA ASP A 90 -4.73 10.07 -16.55
C ASP A 90 -5.72 11.06 -17.19
N PRO A 91 -6.67 11.66 -16.44
CA PRO A 91 -7.63 12.62 -16.98
C PRO A 91 -7.00 13.95 -17.44
N ALA A 92 -5.67 14.09 -17.37
CA ALA A 92 -4.93 15.26 -17.86
C ALA A 92 -4.33 15.09 -19.27
N ALA A 93 -4.67 14.03 -20.00
CA ALA A 93 -4.24 13.82 -21.38
C ALA A 93 -5.41 14.00 -22.38
N ASP A 94 -5.90 15.23 -22.51
CA ASP A 94 -6.66 15.74 -23.68
C ASP A 94 -6.44 17.26 -23.81
#